data_AF-A0A1V1NXH2-F1
#
_entry.id   AF-A0A1V1NXH2-F1
#
_cell.length_a   1.000
_cell.length_b   1.000
_cell.length_c   1.000
_cell.angle_alpha   90.00
_cell.angle_beta   90.00
_cell.angle_gamma   90.00
#
_symmetry.space_group_name_H-M   'P 1'
#
loop_
_entity.id
_entity.type
_entity.pdbx_description
1 polymer ?
#
loop_
_entity_poly.entity_id
_entity_poly.type
_entity_poly.pdbx_seq_one_letter_code
_entity_poly.pdbx_strand_id
1 'polypeptide(L)'
;MSAGTSQGSGTGIDRSGYSRTGKLTALLPTQFALPDDVLLWRYINGGLLYRARTGQEAPQLRPVIIVLDTSAATLGPIGALIRPAALALATSLSQKYVPSLFLSAGDEKVFLMQTATDRLKLLTHRHGNLGDPVKSIQKAEQLLHNLRHEHPLEPVILLLTHSYWGAEFDDAPDFKRLRALFVHYPDSNPRPPWANRCERWQTVRHSEIKRIPAVLGSLIG
;
A
#
# COMPACT_ATOMS: atom_id res chain seq x y z
N MET A 1 17.34 2.82 0.42
CA MET A 1 16.89 3.39 -0.87
C MET A 1 16.20 2.30 -1.71
N SER A 2 14.90 2.08 -1.49
CA SER A 2 14.09 1.15 -2.31
C SER A 2 13.41 1.93 -3.42
N ALA A 3 13.98 1.85 -4.62
CA ALA A 3 13.34 2.30 -5.84
C ALA A 3 12.12 1.41 -6.12
N GLY A 4 10.97 2.02 -6.42
CA GLY A 4 9.74 1.31 -6.74
C GLY A 4 9.96 0.38 -7.93
N THR A 5 9.48 -0.85 -7.82
CA THR A 5 9.54 -1.83 -8.90
C THR A 5 8.56 -1.43 -10.00
N SER A 6 9.09 -1.08 -11.17
CA SER A 6 8.29 -0.86 -12.37
C SER A 6 7.72 -2.20 -12.87
N GLN A 7 6.41 -2.24 -13.14
CA GLN A 7 5.78 -3.33 -13.89
C GLN A 7 5.34 -2.80 -15.25
N GLY A 8 5.53 -3.59 -16.32
CA GLY A 8 5.23 -3.18 -17.68
C GLY A 8 4.48 -4.25 -18.47
N SER A 9 3.34 -3.85 -19.06
CA SER A 9 2.51 -4.61 -20.01
C SER A 9 2.49 -3.96 -21.42
N GLY A 10 3.62 -3.40 -21.88
CA GLY A 10 3.72 -2.71 -23.17
C GLY A 10 4.71 -3.36 -24.14
N THR A 11 4.37 -3.36 -25.42
CA THR A 11 5.15 -3.88 -26.57
C THR A 11 6.11 -2.85 -27.19
N GLY A 12 6.54 -1.84 -26.44
CA GLY A 12 7.48 -0.82 -26.90
C GLY A 12 8.94 -1.31 -26.91
N ILE A 13 9.67 -1.01 -27.98
CA ILE A 13 11.07 -1.43 -28.20
C ILE A 13 12.07 -0.50 -27.47
N ASP A 14 11.66 0.74 -27.17
CA ASP A 14 12.52 1.70 -26.49
C ASP A 14 12.67 1.36 -25.01
N ARG A 15 13.91 1.30 -24.51
CA ARG A 15 14.22 0.97 -23.11
C ARG A 15 14.88 2.18 -22.47
N SER A 16 14.20 2.86 -21.56
CA SER A 16 14.77 3.97 -20.77
C SER A 16 14.68 3.67 -19.27
N GLY A 17 15.80 3.81 -18.55
CA GLY A 17 15.89 3.65 -17.09
C GLY A 17 16.53 2.35 -16.59
N TYR A 18 16.73 2.28 -15.26
CA TYR A 18 17.32 1.14 -14.55
C TYR A 18 16.37 0.62 -13.45
N SER A 19 16.35 -0.69 -13.24
CA SER A 19 15.59 -1.40 -12.20
C SER A 19 16.54 -2.26 -11.36
N ARG A 20 16.19 -2.53 -10.09
CA ARG A 20 16.96 -3.47 -9.23
C ARG A 20 16.48 -4.92 -9.33
N THR A 21 15.44 -5.15 -10.13
CA THR A 21 14.84 -6.47 -10.37
C THR A 21 14.53 -6.64 -11.85
N GLY A 22 14.80 -7.81 -12.42
CA GLY A 22 14.53 -8.08 -13.82
C GLY A 22 14.96 -9.49 -14.24
N LYS A 23 14.70 -9.83 -15.50
CA LYS A 23 15.23 -11.05 -16.11
C LYS A 23 16.73 -10.88 -16.36
N LEU A 24 17.51 -11.96 -16.31
CA LEU A 24 18.94 -11.96 -16.67
C LEU A 24 19.21 -11.33 -18.04
N THR A 25 18.31 -11.54 -19.00
CA THR A 25 18.38 -10.95 -20.35
C THR A 25 18.23 -9.43 -20.38
N ALA A 26 17.83 -8.82 -19.26
CA ALA A 26 17.75 -7.37 -19.08
C ALA A 26 18.89 -6.82 -18.21
N LEU A 27 19.82 -7.62 -17.71
CA LEU A 27 20.94 -7.13 -16.88
C LEU A 27 21.79 -6.12 -17.67
N LEU A 28 22.32 -5.08 -17.01
CA LEU A 28 23.21 -4.13 -17.70
C LEU A 28 24.48 -4.83 -18.20
N PRO A 29 24.93 -4.53 -19.43
CA PRO A 29 26.12 -5.15 -20.03
C PRO A 29 27.36 -5.05 -19.14
N THR A 30 27.54 -3.92 -18.45
CA THR A 30 28.67 -3.67 -17.56
C THR A 30 28.74 -4.62 -16.37
N GLN A 31 27.64 -5.26 -15.99
CA GLN A 31 27.63 -6.21 -14.88
C GLN A 31 27.98 -7.64 -15.30
N PHE A 32 27.87 -7.98 -16.59
CA PHE A 32 28.40 -9.25 -17.08
C PHE A 32 29.93 -9.29 -17.09
N ALA A 33 30.59 -8.13 -16.96
CA ALA A 33 32.04 -8.04 -16.82
C ALA A 33 32.51 -8.19 -15.36
N LEU A 34 31.60 -8.33 -14.39
CA LEU A 34 31.97 -8.56 -13.00
C LEU A 34 32.43 -10.01 -12.82
N PRO A 35 33.42 -10.27 -11.96
CA PRO A 35 33.72 -11.60 -11.46
C PRO A 35 32.48 -12.28 -10.85
N ASP A 36 32.37 -13.61 -10.98
CA ASP A 36 31.18 -14.37 -10.59
C ASP A 36 30.80 -14.20 -9.11
N ASP A 37 31.79 -14.11 -8.23
CA ASP A 37 31.62 -13.88 -6.79
C ASP A 37 31.05 -12.48 -6.50
N VAL A 38 31.54 -11.45 -7.18
CA VAL A 38 31.03 -10.07 -7.07
C VAL A 38 29.61 -9.98 -7.65
N LEU A 39 29.35 -10.66 -8.76
CA LEU A 39 28.03 -10.72 -9.38
C LEU A 39 27.02 -11.40 -8.45
N LEU A 40 27.39 -12.54 -7.86
CA LEU A 40 26.57 -13.28 -6.90
C LEU A 40 26.33 -12.47 -5.62
N TRP A 41 27.37 -11.83 -5.09
CA TRP A 41 27.22 -10.96 -3.92
C TRP A 41 26.25 -9.81 -4.20
N ARG A 42 26.35 -9.17 -5.37
CA ARG A 42 25.40 -8.12 -5.78
C ARG A 42 24.00 -8.66 -6.00
N TYR A 43 23.84 -9.89 -6.51
CA TYR A 43 22.53 -10.53 -6.66
C TYR A 43 21.83 -10.67 -5.31
N ILE A 44 22.52 -11.25 -4.32
CA ILE A 44 21.99 -11.50 -2.99
C ILE A 44 21.62 -10.18 -2.28
N ASN A 45 22.40 -9.12 -2.48
CA ASN A 45 22.19 -7.82 -1.85
C ASN A 45 21.27 -6.87 -2.64
N GLY A 46 20.65 -7.33 -3.75
CA GLY A 46 19.83 -6.47 -4.61
C GLY A 46 20.62 -5.32 -5.23
N GLY A 47 21.93 -5.49 -5.41
CA GLY A 47 22.84 -4.54 -6.05
C GLY A 47 22.89 -4.65 -7.57
N LEU A 48 22.18 -5.63 -8.16
CA LEU A 48 22.11 -5.78 -9.61
C LEU A 48 21.20 -4.74 -10.26
N LEU A 49 21.65 -4.20 -11.39
CA LEU A 49 20.89 -3.27 -12.22
C LEU A 49 20.43 -3.92 -13.52
N TYR A 50 19.15 -3.79 -13.82
CA TYR A 50 18.51 -4.28 -15.03
C TYR A 50 18.05 -3.08 -15.85
N ARG A 51 18.19 -3.15 -17.18
CA ARG A 51 17.55 -2.23 -18.11
C ARG A 51 16.04 -2.30 -17.85
N ALA A 52 15.45 -1.17 -17.48
CA ALA A 52 14.01 -1.07 -17.37
C ALA A 52 13.41 -1.26 -18.77
N ARG A 53 12.36 -2.09 -18.88
CA ARG A 53 11.41 -1.89 -20.00
C ARG A 53 10.83 -0.50 -19.80
N THR A 54 10.61 0.27 -20.88
CA THR A 54 9.81 1.50 -20.79
C THR A 54 8.49 1.12 -20.12
N GLY A 55 8.43 1.50 -18.86
CA GLY A 55 7.29 1.42 -17.98
C GLY A 55 7.10 2.84 -17.53
N GLN A 56 5.84 3.22 -17.36
CA GLN A 56 5.47 4.55 -16.91
C GLN A 56 6.32 4.99 -15.72
N GLU A 57 6.53 6.30 -15.62
CA GLU A 57 7.17 6.94 -14.48
C GLU A 57 6.69 6.28 -13.19
N ALA A 58 7.64 5.92 -12.31
CA ALA A 58 7.30 5.20 -11.09
C ALA A 58 6.17 5.97 -10.38
N PRO A 59 5.07 5.31 -9.98
CA PRO A 59 3.91 6.00 -9.45
C PRO A 59 4.34 6.92 -8.31
N GLN A 60 4.09 8.23 -8.50
CA GLN A 60 4.46 9.22 -7.52
C GLN A 60 3.62 8.96 -6.26
N LEU A 61 4.30 8.82 -5.11
CA LEU A 61 3.60 8.56 -3.86
C LEU A 61 2.83 9.83 -3.46
N ARG A 62 1.55 9.66 -3.16
CA ARG A 62 0.66 10.72 -2.68
C ARG A 62 0.65 10.74 -1.15
N PRO A 63 0.29 11.85 -0.51
CA PRO A 63 -0.01 11.83 0.92
C PRO A 63 -1.18 10.89 1.19
N VAL A 64 -1.12 10.15 2.31
CA VAL A 64 -2.09 9.09 2.61
C VAL A 64 -2.60 9.17 4.03
N ILE A 65 -3.91 9.06 4.19
CA ILE A 65 -4.53 8.67 5.47
C ILE A 65 -4.72 7.16 5.43
N ILE A 66 -3.94 6.44 6.22
CA ILE A 66 -4.04 4.99 6.35
C ILE A 66 -5.14 4.71 7.36
N VAL A 67 -6.29 4.22 6.87
CA VAL A 67 -7.38 3.73 7.71
C VAL A 67 -7.19 2.23 7.88
N LEU A 68 -6.93 1.80 9.11
CA LEU A 68 -6.68 0.39 9.42
C LEU A 68 -7.86 -0.17 10.21
N ASP A 69 -8.40 -1.28 9.74
CA ASP A 69 -9.33 -2.05 10.56
C ASP A 69 -8.60 -2.62 11.79
N THR A 70 -9.12 -2.27 12.97
CA THR A 70 -8.57 -2.73 14.24
C THR A 70 -9.47 -3.68 15.01
N SER A 71 -10.62 -4.04 14.44
CA SER A 71 -11.66 -4.90 15.00
C SER A 71 -11.20 -6.33 15.27
N ALA A 72 -12.05 -7.08 15.99
CA ALA A 72 -11.84 -8.51 16.26
C ALA A 72 -11.64 -9.36 14.97
N ALA A 73 -12.24 -8.97 13.85
CA ALA A 73 -12.07 -9.66 12.56
C ALA A 73 -10.61 -9.63 12.07
N THR A 74 -9.80 -8.69 12.55
CA THR A 74 -8.38 -8.56 12.19
C THR A 74 -7.43 -9.25 13.16
N LEU A 75 -7.92 -10.01 14.16
CA LEU A 75 -7.04 -10.70 15.12
C LEU A 75 -6.34 -11.95 14.55
N GLY A 76 -6.67 -12.35 13.32
CA GLY A 76 -6.13 -13.54 12.65
C GLY A 76 -5.22 -13.23 11.44
N PRO A 77 -5.24 -14.11 10.42
CA PRO A 77 -4.42 -13.97 9.20
C PRO A 77 -4.58 -12.63 8.47
N ILE A 78 -5.76 -12.02 8.57
CA ILE A 78 -6.03 -10.70 8.01
C ILE A 78 -5.11 -9.65 8.67
N GLY A 79 -5.11 -9.54 10.00
CA GLY A 79 -4.27 -8.59 10.74
C GLY A 79 -2.79 -8.82 10.53
N ALA A 80 -2.38 -10.09 10.46
CA ALA A 80 -1.01 -10.48 10.15
C ALA A 80 -0.55 -9.99 8.76
N LEU A 81 -1.49 -9.67 7.86
CA LEU A 81 -1.21 -9.11 6.55
C LEU A 81 -1.33 -7.59 6.53
N ILE A 82 -2.47 -7.04 6.96
CA ILE A 82 -2.77 -5.60 6.82
C ILE A 82 -1.90 -4.73 7.73
N ARG A 83 -1.48 -5.21 8.91
CA ARG A 83 -0.68 -4.41 9.85
C ARG A 83 0.77 -4.25 9.39
N PRO A 84 1.49 -5.32 8.99
CA PRO A 84 2.81 -5.15 8.39
C PRO A 84 2.74 -4.38 7.07
N ALA A 85 1.69 -4.55 6.28
CA ALA A 85 1.47 -3.78 5.05
C ALA A 85 1.35 -2.27 5.35
N ALA A 86 0.54 -1.89 6.33
CA ALA A 86 0.37 -0.51 6.80
C ALA A 86 1.70 0.07 7.30
N LEU A 87 2.44 -0.69 8.12
CA LEU A 87 3.73 -0.25 8.65
C LEU A 87 4.78 -0.08 7.55
N ALA A 88 4.87 -1.04 6.62
CA ALA A 88 5.79 -0.97 5.49
C ALA A 88 5.49 0.26 4.62
N LEU A 89 4.20 0.53 4.40
CA LEU A 89 3.76 1.73 3.69
C LEU A 89 4.14 3.01 4.44
N ALA A 90 3.76 3.15 5.71
CA ALA A 90 4.06 4.33 6.52
C ALA A 90 5.57 4.59 6.60
N THR A 91 6.37 3.53 6.69
CA THR A 91 7.83 3.61 6.66
C THR A 91 8.33 4.09 5.30
N SER A 92 7.77 3.59 4.20
CA SER A 92 8.13 4.05 2.86
C SER A 92 7.74 5.51 2.59
N LEU A 93 6.59 5.96 3.09
CA LEU A 93 6.14 7.34 2.96
C LEU A 93 7.07 8.28 3.76
N SER A 94 7.36 7.93 5.01
CA SER A 94 8.29 8.67 5.86
C SER A 94 9.69 8.78 5.26
N GLN A 95 10.24 7.69 4.69
CA GLN A 95 11.54 7.71 4.02
C GLN A 95 11.60 8.62 2.79
N LYS A 96 10.46 8.92 2.17
CA LYS A 96 10.35 9.82 1.02
C LYS A 96 9.79 11.20 1.40
N TYR A 97 9.70 11.50 2.69
CA TYR A 97 9.11 12.75 3.20
C TYR A 97 7.69 13.01 2.69
N VAL A 98 6.92 11.94 2.45
CA VAL A 98 5.52 12.04 2.05
C VAL A 98 4.65 12.03 3.31
N PRO A 99 3.80 13.06 3.52
CA PRO A 99 2.94 13.15 4.69
C PRO A 99 1.97 11.97 4.82
N SER A 100 1.81 11.45 6.03
CA SER A 100 0.84 10.39 6.30
C SER A 100 0.28 10.43 7.73
N LEU A 101 -0.98 10.00 7.84
CA LEU A 101 -1.71 9.83 9.09
C LEU A 101 -2.19 8.39 9.21
N PHE A 102 -2.30 7.91 10.44
CA PHE A 102 -2.99 6.67 10.77
C PHE A 102 -4.32 7.01 11.45
N LEU A 103 -5.41 6.44 10.94
CA LEU A 103 -6.73 6.44 11.55
C LEU A 103 -7.12 5.00 11.89
N SER A 104 -7.46 4.75 13.14
CA SER A 104 -8.02 3.48 13.59
C SER A 104 -9.51 3.43 13.22
N ALA A 105 -9.93 2.45 12.41
CA ALA A 105 -11.35 2.18 12.19
C ALA A 105 -11.90 1.48 13.44
N GLY A 106 -12.97 2.01 14.01
CA GLY A 106 -13.57 1.51 15.25
C GLY A 106 -13.70 2.57 16.34
N ASP A 107 -12.58 3.23 16.67
CA ASP A 107 -12.50 4.26 17.72
C ASP A 107 -11.99 5.62 17.24
N GLU A 108 -11.83 5.76 15.91
CA GLU A 108 -11.50 6.99 15.20
C GLU A 108 -10.26 7.72 15.74
N LYS A 109 -9.34 7.01 16.40
CA LYS A 109 -8.10 7.59 16.91
C LYS A 109 -7.14 7.91 15.77
N VAL A 110 -6.60 9.12 15.81
CA VAL A 110 -5.68 9.66 14.81
C VAL A 110 -4.27 9.70 15.39
N PHE A 111 -3.30 9.24 14.60
CA PHE A 111 -1.89 9.28 14.95
C PHE A 111 -1.06 9.83 13.78
N LEU A 112 -0.13 10.72 14.07
CA LEU A 112 0.86 11.20 13.09
C LEU A 112 1.84 10.08 12.79
N MET A 113 2.30 9.90 11.54
CA MET A 113 3.25 8.85 11.18
C MET A 113 4.69 9.36 10.98
N GLN A 114 5.05 10.42 11.71
CA GLN A 114 6.33 11.12 11.55
C GLN A 114 7.52 10.32 12.11
N THR A 115 7.38 9.78 13.33
CA THR A 115 8.46 9.08 14.03
C THR A 115 8.34 7.56 13.94
N ALA A 116 9.44 6.84 14.20
CA ALA A 116 9.42 5.38 14.29
C ALA A 116 8.49 4.90 15.42
N THR A 117 8.50 5.59 16.56
CA THR A 117 7.63 5.31 17.71
C THR A 117 6.16 5.46 17.35
N ASP A 118 5.81 6.48 16.57
CA ASP A 118 4.42 6.64 16.14
C ASP A 118 3.99 5.53 15.19
N ARG A 119 4.87 5.11 14.28
CA ARG A 119 4.58 4.00 13.37
C ARG A 119 4.38 2.67 14.09
N LEU A 120 5.03 2.46 15.25
CA LEU A 120 4.76 1.27 16.08
C LEU A 120 3.31 1.21 16.57
N LYS A 121 2.61 2.34 16.68
CA LYS A 121 1.19 2.38 17.06
C LYS A 121 0.30 1.62 16.06
N LEU A 122 0.68 1.52 14.78
CA LEU A 122 -0.01 0.66 13.79
C LEU A 122 -0.01 -0.82 14.19
N LEU A 123 1.10 -1.28 14.79
CA LEU A 123 1.27 -2.67 15.19
C LEU A 123 0.61 -3.00 16.52
N THR A 124 0.53 -2.03 17.43
CA THR A 124 0.09 -2.28 18.82
C THR A 124 -1.33 -1.82 19.10
N HIS A 125 -1.85 -0.85 18.35
CA HIS A 125 -3.21 -0.36 18.56
C HIS A 125 -4.25 -1.40 18.12
N ARG A 126 -5.18 -1.71 19.01
CA ARG A 126 -6.27 -2.66 18.83
C ARG A 126 -7.54 -2.03 19.40
N HIS A 127 -8.64 -2.18 18.67
CA HIS A 127 -9.96 -1.83 19.16
C HIS A 127 -10.90 -2.98 18.84
N GLY A 128 -11.48 -3.63 19.85
CA GLY A 128 -12.23 -4.87 19.65
C GLY A 128 -13.53 -4.71 18.82
N ASN A 129 -14.04 -3.49 18.67
CA ASN A 129 -15.31 -3.20 18.02
C ASN A 129 -15.10 -2.71 16.57
N LEU A 130 -16.03 -3.06 15.67
CA LEU A 130 -15.96 -2.67 14.25
C LEU A 130 -16.30 -1.20 14.02
N GLY A 131 -16.87 -0.50 15.01
CA GLY A 131 -17.30 0.90 14.91
C GLY A 131 -18.28 1.12 13.76
N ASP A 132 -18.50 2.39 13.41
CA ASP A 132 -19.30 2.76 12.23
C ASP A 132 -18.34 3.07 11.06
N PRO A 133 -18.32 2.23 10.02
CA PRO A 133 -17.51 2.40 8.83
C PRO A 133 -17.67 3.77 8.17
N VAL A 134 -18.90 4.28 8.11
CA VAL A 134 -19.22 5.57 7.47
C VAL A 134 -18.60 6.70 8.28
N LYS A 135 -18.72 6.66 9.62
CA LYS A 135 -18.09 7.66 10.50
C LYS A 135 -16.56 7.65 10.37
N SER A 136 -15.97 6.47 10.32
CA SER A 136 -14.52 6.30 10.15
C SER A 136 -14.04 6.94 8.84
N ILE A 137 -14.71 6.71 7.70
CA ILE A 137 -14.31 7.34 6.43
C ILE A 137 -14.61 8.83 6.39
N GLN A 138 -15.76 9.29 6.90
CA GLN A 138 -16.06 10.72 6.99
C GLN A 138 -15.03 11.46 7.84
N LYS A 139 -14.56 10.86 8.93
CA LYS A 139 -13.47 11.40 9.74
C LYS A 139 -12.17 11.48 8.93
N ALA A 140 -11.85 10.47 8.13
CA ALA A 140 -10.70 10.50 7.24
C ALA A 140 -10.83 11.62 6.18
N GLU A 141 -12.00 11.80 5.56
CA GLU A 141 -12.24 12.90 4.60
C GLU A 141 -12.03 14.27 5.24
N GLN A 142 -12.54 14.45 6.47
CA GLN A 142 -12.31 15.65 7.26
C GLN A 142 -10.84 15.88 7.52
N LEU A 143 -9.99 14.85 7.61
CA LEU A 143 -8.56 15.01 7.88
C LEU A 143 -7.72 15.27 6.63
N LEU A 144 -8.27 15.12 5.41
CA LEU A 144 -7.50 15.29 4.17
C LEU A 144 -6.93 16.70 3.99
N HIS A 145 -7.61 17.73 4.52
CA HIS A 145 -7.09 19.11 4.44
C HIS A 145 -5.76 19.28 5.17
N ASN A 146 -5.49 18.49 6.22
CA ASN A 146 -4.23 18.50 6.95
C ASN A 146 -3.04 18.01 6.12
N LEU A 147 -3.29 17.30 5.00
CA LEU A 147 -2.25 16.77 4.12
C LEU A 147 -2.10 17.55 2.81
N ARG A 148 -3.03 18.47 2.49
CA ARG A 148 -3.07 19.16 1.19
C ARG A 148 -1.99 20.22 1.00
N HIS A 149 -1.55 20.86 2.09
CA HIS A 149 -0.61 21.99 1.98
C HIS A 149 0.85 21.56 1.82
N GLU A 150 1.15 20.27 1.95
CA GLU A 150 2.51 19.77 2.07
C GLU A 150 3.01 19.00 0.83
N HIS A 151 2.17 18.82 -0.21
CA HIS A 151 2.52 18.00 -1.37
C HIS A 151 1.76 18.38 -2.66
N PRO A 152 2.38 18.28 -3.86
CA PRO A 152 1.73 18.63 -5.14
C PRO A 152 0.62 17.67 -5.60
N LEU A 153 0.52 16.48 -4.99
CA LEU A 153 -0.49 15.49 -5.35
C LEU A 153 -1.62 15.49 -4.34
N GLU A 154 -2.86 15.35 -4.83
CA GLU A 154 -4.05 15.20 -3.99
C GLU A 154 -3.90 14.00 -3.04
N PRO A 155 -4.15 14.21 -1.72
CA PRO A 155 -4.09 13.14 -0.74
C PRO A 155 -5.21 12.12 -0.95
N VAL A 156 -4.94 10.87 -0.58
CA VAL A 156 -5.91 9.76 -0.67
C VAL A 156 -6.16 9.13 0.68
N ILE A 157 -7.31 8.48 0.82
CA ILE A 157 -7.65 7.65 1.98
C ILE A 157 -7.38 6.21 1.55
N LEU A 158 -6.53 5.49 2.29
CA LEU A 158 -6.27 4.07 2.05
C LEU A 158 -6.83 3.23 3.19
N LEU A 159 -7.91 2.51 2.91
CA LEU A 159 -8.51 1.53 3.80
C LEU A 159 -7.81 0.18 3.65
N LEU A 160 -7.38 -0.41 4.77
CA LEU A 160 -6.82 -1.76 4.85
C LEU A 160 -7.70 -2.59 5.79
N THR A 161 -8.46 -3.54 5.23
CA THR A 161 -9.50 -4.26 5.99
C THR A 161 -9.80 -5.66 5.42
N HIS A 162 -10.71 -6.41 6.05
CA HIS A 162 -11.26 -7.67 5.52
C HIS A 162 -12.40 -7.43 4.52
N SER A 163 -12.70 -8.44 3.70
CA SER A 163 -13.71 -8.37 2.61
C SER A 163 -15.17 -8.16 3.04
N TYR A 164 -15.48 -8.27 4.33
CA TYR A 164 -16.85 -8.11 4.86
C TYR A 164 -17.05 -6.79 5.60
N TRP A 165 -16.07 -5.89 5.54
CA TRP A 165 -16.14 -4.63 6.26
C TRP A 165 -17.26 -3.75 5.69
N GLY A 166 -18.13 -3.25 6.59
CA GLY A 166 -19.28 -2.42 6.23
C GLY A 166 -20.39 -3.14 5.47
N ALA A 167 -20.47 -4.47 5.55
CA ALA A 167 -21.50 -5.27 4.89
C ALA A 167 -22.93 -4.88 5.32
N GLU A 168 -23.09 -4.37 6.53
CA GLU A 168 -24.36 -3.91 7.09
C GLU A 168 -24.72 -2.45 6.75
N PHE A 169 -23.87 -1.75 5.98
CA PHE A 169 -24.04 -0.34 5.60
C PHE A 169 -24.23 -0.19 4.08
N ASP A 170 -25.29 -0.82 3.56
CA ASP A 170 -25.61 -0.79 2.12
C ASP A 170 -25.92 0.63 1.61
N ASP A 171 -26.48 1.49 2.46
CA ASP A 171 -26.87 2.87 2.14
C ASP A 171 -25.71 3.88 2.29
N ALA A 172 -24.48 3.42 2.49
CA ALA A 172 -23.32 4.29 2.61
C ALA A 172 -23.12 5.16 1.35
N PRO A 173 -22.69 6.42 1.49
CA PRO A 173 -22.38 7.27 0.35
C PRO A 173 -21.13 6.79 -0.38
N ASP A 174 -20.96 7.23 -1.63
CA ASP A 174 -19.72 7.03 -2.36
C ASP A 174 -18.66 8.04 -1.89
N PHE A 175 -17.45 7.56 -1.63
CA PHE A 175 -16.38 8.39 -1.07
C PHE A 175 -15.32 8.72 -2.13
N LYS A 176 -15.15 10.00 -2.43
CA LYS A 176 -14.14 10.47 -3.38
C LYS A 176 -12.75 10.35 -2.74
N ARG A 177 -11.78 9.74 -3.43
CA ARG A 177 -10.42 9.46 -2.93
C ARG A 177 -10.31 8.34 -1.90
N LEU A 178 -11.40 7.62 -1.61
CA LEU A 178 -11.33 6.37 -0.87
C LEU A 178 -10.78 5.28 -1.76
N ARG A 179 -9.67 4.68 -1.32
CA ARG A 179 -9.05 3.54 -1.97
C ARG A 179 -8.91 2.41 -0.97
N ALA A 180 -9.10 1.17 -1.39
CA ALA A 180 -9.19 0.06 -0.43
C ALA A 180 -8.40 -1.17 -0.86
N LEU A 181 -7.70 -1.77 0.11
CA LEU A 181 -7.21 -3.12 0.05
C LEU A 181 -8.08 -4.01 0.94
N PHE A 182 -8.81 -4.92 0.30
CA PHE A 182 -9.58 -5.94 0.99
C PHE A 182 -8.82 -7.25 1.02
N VAL A 183 -8.66 -7.82 2.20
CA VAL A 183 -8.12 -9.17 2.36
C VAL A 183 -9.30 -10.11 2.57
N HIS A 184 -9.41 -11.11 1.71
CA HIS A 184 -10.50 -12.07 1.80
C HIS A 184 -10.05 -13.35 2.52
N TYR A 185 -11.00 -13.98 3.19
CA TYR A 185 -10.83 -15.26 3.87
C TYR A 185 -10.77 -16.41 2.86
N PRO A 186 -10.28 -17.60 3.24
CA PRO A 186 -10.53 -18.81 2.46
C PRO A 186 -12.02 -18.91 2.14
N ASP A 187 -12.34 -19.27 0.89
CA ASP A 187 -13.71 -19.60 0.44
C ASP A 187 -14.75 -18.47 0.47
N SER A 188 -14.35 -17.22 0.76
CA SER A 188 -15.25 -16.06 0.69
C SER A 188 -15.36 -15.48 -0.72
N ASN A 189 -16.51 -14.86 -1.02
CA ASN A 189 -16.73 -14.11 -2.27
C ASN A 189 -15.65 -13.02 -2.45
N PRO A 190 -14.97 -12.94 -3.61
CA PRO A 190 -13.89 -11.98 -3.82
C PRO A 190 -14.35 -10.52 -3.98
N ARG A 191 -15.66 -10.25 -4.07
CA ARG A 191 -16.21 -8.88 -4.19
C ARG A 191 -16.72 -8.36 -2.84
N PRO A 192 -15.98 -7.45 -2.19
CA PRO A 192 -16.41 -6.80 -0.95
C PRO A 192 -17.68 -5.97 -1.16
N PRO A 193 -18.62 -5.93 -0.21
CA PRO A 193 -19.83 -5.08 -0.30
C PRO A 193 -19.47 -3.60 -0.53
N TRP A 194 -18.44 -3.12 0.16
CA TRP A 194 -17.96 -1.75 0.08
C TRP A 194 -17.08 -1.41 -1.12
N ALA A 195 -16.85 -2.36 -2.03
CA ALA A 195 -16.06 -2.13 -3.24
C ALA A 195 -16.60 -0.97 -4.10
N ASN A 196 -17.93 -0.88 -4.23
CA ASN A 196 -18.57 0.14 -5.06
C ASN A 196 -18.52 1.55 -4.45
N ARG A 197 -18.22 1.66 -3.15
CA ARG A 197 -18.09 2.94 -2.43
C ARG A 197 -16.68 3.54 -2.55
N CYS A 198 -15.73 2.77 -3.06
CA CYS A 198 -14.33 3.16 -3.22
C CYS A 198 -14.05 3.65 -4.65
N GLU A 199 -13.27 4.73 -4.79
CA GLU A 199 -12.73 5.20 -6.08
C GLU A 199 -11.89 4.12 -6.76
N ARG A 200 -11.06 3.41 -5.98
CA ARG A 200 -10.25 2.29 -6.44
C ARG A 200 -10.17 1.24 -5.35
N TRP A 201 -10.18 -0.04 -5.72
CA TRP A 201 -10.01 -1.10 -4.74
C TRP A 201 -9.30 -2.31 -5.36
N GLN A 202 -8.71 -3.11 -4.49
CA GLN A 202 -8.08 -4.37 -4.84
C GLN A 202 -8.40 -5.40 -3.76
N THR A 203 -8.47 -6.67 -4.18
CA THR A 203 -8.69 -7.80 -3.28
C THR A 203 -7.51 -8.77 -3.37
N VAL A 204 -7.07 -9.27 -2.22
CA VAL A 204 -5.98 -10.25 -2.09
C VAL A 204 -6.37 -11.36 -1.12
N ARG A 205 -5.86 -12.57 -1.35
CA ARG A 205 -5.93 -13.65 -0.35
C ARG A 205 -5.00 -13.34 0.81
N HIS A 206 -5.35 -13.81 2.00
CA HIS A 206 -4.45 -13.76 3.16
C HIS A 206 -3.09 -14.46 2.92
N SER A 207 -3.00 -15.37 1.94
CA SER A 207 -1.76 -16.06 1.54
C SER A 207 -0.91 -15.31 0.51
N GLU A 208 -1.43 -14.26 -0.12
CA GLU A 208 -0.79 -13.56 -1.24
C GLU A 208 0.14 -12.41 -0.81
N ILE A 209 0.95 -12.64 0.23
CA ILE A 209 1.85 -11.64 0.82
C ILE A 209 2.74 -10.97 -0.24
N LYS A 210 3.22 -11.74 -1.21
CA LYS A 210 4.11 -11.25 -2.29
C LYS A 210 3.44 -10.23 -3.22
N ARG A 211 2.10 -10.21 -3.29
CA ARG A 211 1.35 -9.25 -4.14
C ARG A 211 1.12 -7.90 -3.45
N ILE A 212 1.21 -7.84 -2.12
CA ILE A 212 0.91 -6.64 -1.33
C ILE A 212 1.67 -5.40 -1.80
N PRO A 213 2.99 -5.41 -2.03
CA PRO A 213 3.70 -4.19 -2.43
C PRO A 213 3.21 -3.62 -3.77
N ALA A 214 2.93 -4.49 -4.75
CA ALA A 214 2.43 -4.07 -6.05
C ALA A 214 1.01 -3.51 -5.95
N VAL A 215 0.16 -4.14 -5.14
CA VAL A 215 -1.22 -3.69 -4.91
C VAL A 215 -1.24 -2.33 -4.21
N LEU A 216 -0.47 -2.15 -3.13
CA LEU A 216 -0.35 -0.87 -2.43
C LEU A 216 0.19 0.22 -3.36
N GLY A 217 1.19 -0.09 -4.19
CA GLY A 217 1.71 0.84 -5.18
C GLY A 217 0.63 1.31 -6.17
N SER A 218 -0.20 0.39 -6.66
CA SER A 218 -1.31 0.73 -7.57
C SER A 218 -2.44 1.54 -6.91
N LEU A 219 -2.67 1.32 -5.61
CA LEU A 219 -3.68 2.04 -4.84
C LEU A 219 -3.19 3.43 -4.44
N ILE A 220 -1.89 3.71 -4.38
CA ILE A 220 -1.39 5.01 -3.92
C ILE A 220 -0.90 5.89 -5.08
N GLY A 221 -0.43 5.29 -6.17
CA GLY A 221 -0.14 6.00 -7.43
C GLY A 221 -1.37 6.68 -8.03
#